data_AF-A0AAJ5CZW4-F1
#
_entry.id   AF-A0AAJ5CZW4-F1
#
_cell.length_a   1.000
_cell.length_b   1.000
_cell.length_c   1.000
_cell.angle_alpha   90.00
_cell.angle_beta   90.00
_cell.angle_gamma   90.00
#
_symmetry.space_group_name_H-M   'P 1'
#
loop_
_entity.id
_entity.type
_entity.pdbx_description
1 polymer ?
#
loop_
_entity_poly.entity_id
_entity_poly.type
_entity_poly.pdbx_seq_one_letter_code
_entity_poly.pdbx_strand_id
1 'polypeptide(L)'
;MTAFVMMPIFNQVQQYYSEHNVDLSNQASMHAFLDDGLGAYRQYLAKYAEPELVEFFGELQDAQLREHPPGVESPRPHRDVESDYVEQAPLLVLLPAYALSELKSAFKIGFYIYLPFLVVDMLISNILLALGMMMMSPVTIALPIKLILFVLLDGWEKLVKGLVLQYIDLAK
;
A
#
# COMPACT_ATOMS: atom_id res chain seq x y z
N MET A 1 6.03 -1.56 -13.14
CA MET A 1 6.78 -1.56 -11.85
C MET A 1 6.26 -2.63 -10.90
N THR A 2 4.94 -2.74 -10.68
CA THR A 2 4.36 -3.80 -9.81
C THR A 2 4.83 -5.21 -10.18
N ALA A 3 4.83 -5.58 -11.46
CA ALA A 3 5.34 -6.88 -11.89
C ALA A 3 6.82 -7.13 -11.54
N PHE A 4 7.64 -6.07 -11.54
CA PHE A 4 9.06 -6.16 -11.18
C PHE A 4 9.23 -6.36 -9.67
N VAL A 5 8.49 -5.61 -8.85
CA VAL A 5 8.49 -5.74 -7.38
C VAL A 5 7.93 -7.10 -6.94
N MET A 6 6.90 -7.60 -7.62
CA MET A 6 6.25 -8.88 -7.29
C MET A 6 6.97 -10.11 -7.85
N MET A 7 8.00 -9.94 -8.68
CA MET A 7 8.72 -11.05 -9.30
C MET A 7 9.27 -12.11 -8.32
N PRO A 8 9.90 -11.77 -7.17
CA PRO A 8 10.35 -12.79 -6.22
C PRO A 8 9.20 -13.62 -5.63
N ILE A 9 8.06 -13.00 -5.34
CA ILE A 9 6.87 -13.69 -4.81
C ILE A 9 6.32 -14.64 -5.87
N PHE A 10 6.21 -14.17 -7.12
CA PHE A 10 5.77 -15.02 -8.22
C PHE A 10 6.67 -16.25 -8.39
N ASN A 11 7.99 -16.08 -8.31
CA ASN A 11 8.93 -17.19 -8.41
C ASN A 11 8.75 -18.21 -7.27
N GLN A 12 8.48 -17.76 -6.04
CA GLN A 12 8.22 -18.65 -4.90
C GLN A 12 6.91 -19.42 -5.05
N VAL A 13 5.84 -18.75 -5.47
CA VAL A 13 4.54 -19.40 -5.74
C VAL A 13 4.67 -20.42 -6.87
N GLN A 14 5.40 -20.07 -7.94
CA GLN A 14 5.66 -20.97 -9.06
C GLN A 14 6.49 -22.19 -8.63
N GLN A 15 7.50 -21.99 -7.79
CA GLN A 15 8.31 -23.09 -7.24
C GLN A 15 7.45 -24.03 -6.41
N TYR A 16 6.61 -23.50 -5.51
CA TYR A 16 5.68 -24.30 -4.72
C TYR A 16 4.73 -25.14 -5.61
N TYR A 17 4.18 -24.50 -6.65
CA TYR A 17 3.29 -25.16 -7.61
C TYR A 17 3.97 -26.33 -8.33
N SER A 18 5.21 -26.15 -8.79
CA SER A 18 5.99 -27.19 -9.47
C SER A 18 6.42 -28.34 -8.55
N GLU A 19 6.75 -28.05 -7.28
CA GLU A 19 7.22 -29.06 -6.33
C GLU A 19 6.06 -29.95 -5.81
N HIS A 20 4.88 -29.37 -5.60
CA HIS A 20 3.73 -30.09 -5.01
C HIS A 20 2.73 -30.64 -6.03
N ASN A 21 2.99 -30.50 -7.35
CA ASN A 21 2.10 -30.93 -8.43
C ASN A 21 0.63 -30.52 -8.17
N VAL A 22 0.42 -29.25 -7.83
CA VAL A 22 -0.89 -28.73 -7.42
C VAL A 22 -1.90 -28.94 -8.53
N ASP A 23 -2.88 -29.80 -8.27
CA ASP A 23 -4.03 -29.99 -9.17
C ASP A 23 -5.15 -29.01 -8.78
N LEU A 24 -5.43 -28.04 -9.65
CA LEU A 24 -6.47 -27.04 -9.41
C LEU A 24 -7.89 -27.61 -9.53
N SER A 25 -8.05 -28.82 -10.09
CA SER A 25 -9.33 -29.49 -10.21
C SER A 25 -9.71 -30.30 -8.97
N ASN A 26 -8.73 -30.60 -8.11
CA ASN A 26 -8.94 -31.32 -6.86
C ASN A 26 -9.10 -30.32 -5.69
N GLN A 27 -10.21 -30.47 -4.97
CA GLN A 27 -10.57 -29.59 -3.85
C GLN A 27 -9.50 -29.60 -2.74
N ALA A 28 -8.92 -30.76 -2.43
CA ALA A 28 -7.94 -30.89 -1.35
C ALA A 28 -6.61 -30.17 -1.68
N SER A 29 -6.13 -30.29 -2.91
CA SER A 29 -4.92 -29.59 -3.38
C SER A 29 -5.14 -28.10 -3.55
N MET A 30 -6.37 -27.67 -3.92
CA MET A 30 -6.72 -26.25 -3.94
C MET A 30 -6.64 -25.63 -2.53
N HIS A 31 -7.20 -26.30 -1.51
CA HIS A 31 -7.10 -25.81 -0.12
C HIS A 31 -5.64 -25.74 0.36
N ALA A 32 -4.85 -26.79 0.14
CA ALA A 32 -3.44 -26.81 0.51
C ALA A 32 -2.63 -25.70 -0.20
N PHE A 33 -2.96 -25.37 -1.45
CA PHE A 33 -2.32 -24.26 -2.16
C PHE A 33 -2.68 -22.90 -1.57
N LEU A 34 -3.94 -22.69 -1.17
CA LEU A 34 -4.35 -21.42 -0.57
C LEU A 34 -3.73 -21.19 0.81
N ASP A 35 -3.55 -22.25 1.60
CA ASP A 35 -3.03 -22.14 2.97
C ASP A 35 -1.49 -22.04 3.00
N ASP A 36 -0.80 -22.84 2.18
CA ASP A 36 0.66 -22.96 2.20
C ASP A 36 1.32 -22.34 0.96
N GLY A 37 0.73 -22.50 -0.22
CA GLY A 37 1.28 -22.03 -1.49
C GLY A 37 1.27 -20.50 -1.66
N LEU A 38 0.39 -19.81 -0.93
CA LEU A 38 0.33 -18.35 -0.87
C LEU A 38 1.08 -17.76 0.32
N GLY A 39 1.89 -18.55 1.05
CA GLY A 39 2.61 -18.09 2.24
C GLY A 39 3.48 -16.84 2.00
N ALA A 40 4.21 -16.81 0.89
CA ALA A 40 5.04 -15.65 0.49
C ALA A 40 4.20 -14.39 0.23
N TYR A 41 3.03 -14.56 -0.39
CA TYR A 41 2.11 -13.46 -0.67
C TYR A 41 1.43 -12.96 0.61
N ARG A 42 1.03 -13.87 1.50
CA ARG A 42 0.52 -13.55 2.84
C ARG A 42 1.54 -12.74 3.63
N GLN A 43 2.79 -13.19 3.67
CA GLN A 43 3.88 -12.50 4.38
C GLN A 43 4.14 -11.10 3.80
N TYR A 44 4.09 -10.95 2.47
CA TYR A 44 4.17 -9.64 1.83
C TYR A 44 3.04 -8.72 2.29
N LEU A 45 1.79 -9.18 2.29
CA LEU A 45 0.64 -8.37 2.74
C LEU A 45 0.78 -8.00 4.21
N ALA A 46 1.15 -8.95 5.07
CA ALA A 46 1.36 -8.75 6.50
C ALA A 46 2.46 -7.71 6.78
N LYS A 47 3.55 -7.70 6.00
CA LYS A 47 4.66 -6.74 6.17
C LYS A 47 4.24 -5.28 5.92
N TYR A 48 3.34 -5.04 4.97
CA TYR A 48 2.93 -3.68 4.56
C TYR A 48 1.55 -3.26 5.07
N ALA A 49 0.78 -4.19 5.64
CA ALA A 49 -0.46 -3.86 6.32
C ALA A 49 -0.18 -3.24 7.70
N GLU A 50 -0.90 -2.16 8.03
CA GLU A 50 -0.89 -1.58 9.36
C GLU A 50 -1.55 -2.57 10.34
N PRO A 51 -0.90 -2.94 11.47
CA PRO A 51 -1.43 -3.93 12.42
C PRO A 51 -2.83 -3.57 12.95
N GLU A 52 -3.06 -2.28 13.21
CA GLU A 52 -4.35 -1.75 13.66
C GLU A 52 -5.48 -2.04 12.66
N LEU A 53 -5.19 -2.03 11.36
CA LEU A 53 -6.16 -2.34 10.32
C LEU A 53 -6.40 -3.85 10.20
N VAL A 54 -5.34 -4.65 10.36
CA VAL A 54 -5.46 -6.12 10.37
C VAL A 54 -6.34 -6.57 11.54
N GLU A 55 -6.13 -6.01 12.72
CA GLU A 55 -6.95 -6.27 13.91
C GLU A 55 -8.41 -5.87 13.66
N PHE A 56 -8.65 -4.65 13.19
CA PHE A 56 -9.99 -4.17 12.88
C PHE A 56 -10.75 -5.08 11.90
N PHE A 57 -10.11 -5.48 10.79
CA PHE A 57 -10.75 -6.36 9.82
C PHE A 57 -10.90 -7.79 10.33
N GLY A 58 -10.00 -8.26 11.21
CA GLY A 58 -10.12 -9.53 11.91
C GLY A 58 -11.33 -9.56 12.84
N GLU A 59 -11.52 -8.51 13.64
CA GLU A 59 -12.69 -8.36 14.51
C GLU A 59 -13.99 -8.35 13.70
N LEU A 60 -14.01 -7.68 12.54
CA LEU A 60 -15.16 -7.68 11.65
C LEU A 60 -15.45 -9.06 11.06
N GLN A 61 -14.42 -9.81 10.66
CA GLN A 61 -14.59 -11.16 10.15
C GLN A 61 -15.18 -12.07 11.24
N ASP A 62 -14.65 -12.02 12.46
CA ASP A 62 -15.14 -12.79 13.59
C ASP A 62 -16.59 -12.41 13.97
N ALA A 63 -16.94 -11.13 13.88
CA ALA A 63 -18.29 -10.65 14.09
C ALA A 63 -19.27 -11.13 13.00
N GLN A 64 -18.82 -11.29 11.76
CA GLN A 64 -19.64 -11.81 10.66
C GLN A 64 -19.87 -13.32 10.75
N LEU A 65 -18.89 -14.08 11.26
CA LEU A 65 -19.01 -15.53 11.48
C LEU A 65 -19.85 -15.87 12.71
N ARG A 66 -20.05 -14.92 13.64
CA ARG A 66 -20.92 -15.05 14.81
C ARG A 66 -22.33 -14.53 14.48
N GLU A 67 -23.26 -15.44 14.19
CA GLU A 67 -24.69 -15.12 14.08
C GLU A 67 -25.32 -14.72 15.47
N HIS A 68 -24.99 -13.54 16.02
CA HIS A 68 -25.61 -12.80 17.19
C HIS A 68 -25.73 -13.51 18.58
N PRO A 69 -25.45 -12.85 19.74
CA PRO A 69 -26.27 -11.76 20.31
C PRO A 69 -25.47 -10.55 20.88
N PRO A 70 -26.14 -9.42 21.17
CA PRO A 70 -25.50 -8.23 21.74
C PRO A 70 -25.15 -8.47 23.21
N GLY A 71 -23.90 -8.19 23.59
CA GLY A 71 -23.46 -8.20 25.00
C GLY A 71 -22.22 -9.04 25.32
N VAL A 72 -21.58 -9.68 24.34
CA VAL A 72 -20.27 -10.30 24.55
C VAL A 72 -19.21 -9.30 24.10
N GLU A 73 -18.64 -8.56 25.05
CA GLU A 73 -17.43 -7.78 24.79
C GLU A 73 -16.37 -8.72 24.21
N SER A 74 -15.88 -8.42 23.00
CA SER A 74 -14.70 -9.07 22.45
C SER A 74 -13.59 -9.02 23.50
N PRO A 75 -12.83 -10.10 23.73
CA PRO A 75 -11.56 -10.02 24.42
C PRO A 75 -10.74 -8.96 23.68
N ARG A 76 -10.65 -7.75 24.26
CA ARG A 76 -9.83 -6.67 23.72
C ARG A 76 -8.44 -7.28 23.60
N PRO A 77 -7.86 -7.39 22.39
CA PRO A 77 -6.46 -7.75 22.28
C PRO A 77 -5.72 -6.73 23.13
N HIS A 78 -5.23 -7.18 24.28
CA HIS A 78 -4.41 -6.36 25.13
C HIS A 78 -3.20 -6.02 24.27
N ARG A 79 -3.06 -4.74 23.91
CA ARG A 79 -1.90 -3.83 23.74
C ARG A 79 -0.49 -4.37 23.42
N ASP A 80 -0.29 -5.66 23.39
CA ASP A 80 0.89 -6.40 23.03
C ASP A 80 0.50 -7.15 21.76
N VAL A 81 0.48 -6.42 20.63
CA VAL A 81 0.26 -7.02 19.31
C VAL A 81 1.35 -8.05 19.11
N GLU A 82 1.00 -9.32 19.30
CA GLU A 82 1.88 -10.43 18.98
C GLU A 82 2.06 -10.38 17.47
N SER A 83 3.26 -10.03 17.00
CA SER A 83 3.64 -9.99 15.58
C SER A 83 3.13 -11.22 14.81
N ASP A 84 3.05 -12.35 15.51
CA ASP A 84 2.54 -13.63 15.04
C ASP A 84 1.09 -13.58 14.53
N TYR A 85 0.20 -12.77 15.14
CA TYR A 85 -1.20 -12.67 14.67
C TYR A 85 -1.27 -12.04 13.28
N VAL A 86 -0.49 -10.98 13.03
CA VAL A 86 -0.50 -10.27 11.75
C VAL A 86 0.04 -11.17 10.64
N GLU A 87 1.08 -11.95 10.91
CA GLU A 87 1.68 -12.86 9.92
C GLU A 87 0.77 -14.08 9.61
N GLN A 88 -0.02 -14.51 10.58
CA GLN A 88 -0.92 -15.66 10.46
C GLN A 88 -2.36 -15.28 10.05
N ALA A 89 -2.65 -13.99 9.92
CA ALA A 89 -3.98 -13.51 9.59
C ALA A 89 -4.47 -14.06 8.22
N PRO A 90 -5.78 -14.37 8.09
CA PRO A 90 -6.35 -14.84 6.83
C PRO A 90 -6.19 -13.81 5.71
N LEU A 91 -6.03 -14.28 4.46
CA LEU A 91 -5.94 -13.41 3.28
C LEU A 91 -7.14 -12.45 3.15
N LEU A 92 -8.34 -12.88 3.57
CA LEU A 92 -9.55 -12.07 3.53
C LEU A 92 -9.47 -10.83 4.45
N VAL A 93 -8.68 -10.90 5.53
CA VAL A 93 -8.40 -9.79 6.46
C VAL A 93 -7.24 -8.94 5.95
N LEU A 94 -6.17 -9.60 5.50
CA LEU A 94 -4.95 -8.92 5.05
C LEU A 94 -5.15 -8.09 3.79
N LEU A 95 -5.96 -8.55 2.83
CA LEU A 95 -6.21 -7.83 1.58
C LEU A 95 -6.81 -6.41 1.79
N PRO A 96 -7.95 -6.24 2.49
CA PRO A 96 -8.50 -4.91 2.74
C PRO A 96 -7.61 -4.07 3.68
N ALA A 97 -6.96 -4.69 4.67
CA ALA A 97 -6.02 -4.01 5.56
C ALA A 97 -4.83 -3.42 4.79
N TYR A 98 -4.17 -4.24 3.96
CA TYR A 98 -3.08 -3.81 3.08
C TYR A 98 -3.53 -2.70 2.12
N ALA A 99 -4.66 -2.88 1.45
CA ALA A 99 -5.14 -1.89 0.48
C ALA A 99 -5.34 -0.50 1.10
N LEU A 100 -5.91 -0.44 2.31
CA LEU A 100 -6.10 0.82 3.03
C LEU A 100 -4.79 1.40 3.57
N SER A 101 -3.88 0.55 4.03
CA SER A 101 -2.53 0.94 4.49
C SER A 101 -1.73 1.59 3.36
N GLU A 102 -1.73 0.95 2.19
CA GLU A 102 -1.05 1.45 0.99
C GLU A 102 -1.70 2.73 0.47
N LEU A 103 -3.03 2.85 0.53
CA LEU A 103 -3.72 4.08 0.17
C LEU A 103 -3.29 5.25 1.05
N LYS A 104 -3.23 5.04 2.37
CA LYS A 104 -2.75 6.04 3.34
C LYS A 104 -1.30 6.44 3.06
N SER A 105 -0.44 5.46 2.78
CA SER A 105 0.97 5.71 2.38
C SER A 105 1.07 6.50 1.07
N ALA A 106 0.28 6.13 0.06
CA ALA A 106 0.24 6.83 -1.23
C ALA A 106 -0.22 8.28 -1.08
N PHE A 107 -1.23 8.56 -0.24
CA PHE A 107 -1.67 9.92 0.07
C PHE A 107 -0.56 10.75 0.75
N LYS A 108 0.17 10.16 1.72
CA LYS A 108 1.29 10.84 2.37
C LYS A 108 2.39 11.20 1.38
N ILE A 109 2.79 10.24 0.52
CA ILE A 109 3.81 10.47 -0.51
C ILE A 109 3.33 11.54 -1.49
N GLY A 110 2.08 11.44 -1.97
CA GLY A 110 1.48 12.43 -2.87
C GLY A 110 1.46 13.84 -2.26
N PHE A 111 1.16 13.96 -0.97
CA PHE A 111 1.19 15.23 -0.25
C PHE A 111 2.60 15.84 -0.21
N TYR A 112 3.63 15.04 0.09
CA TYR A 112 5.02 15.51 0.10
C TYR A 112 5.49 15.94 -1.29
N ILE A 113 5.09 15.23 -2.35
CA ILE A 113 5.41 15.61 -3.74
C ILE A 113 4.69 16.90 -4.12
N TYR A 114 3.45 17.10 -3.64
CA TYR A 114 2.65 18.28 -3.96
C TYR A 114 3.16 19.56 -3.29
N LEU A 115 3.73 19.47 -2.08
CA LEU A 115 4.22 20.61 -1.29
C LEU A 115 5.11 21.61 -2.06
N PRO A 116 6.21 21.21 -2.74
CA PRO A 116 7.05 22.16 -3.47
C PRO A 116 6.30 22.89 -4.58
N PHE A 117 5.34 22.23 -5.24
CA PHE A 117 4.52 22.85 -6.28
C PHE A 117 3.53 23.87 -5.72
N LEU A 118 2.97 23.59 -4.54
CA LEU A 118 2.11 24.52 -3.81
C LEU A 118 2.88 25.81 -3.47
N VAL A 119 4.13 25.68 -3.02
CA VAL A 119 5.00 26.84 -2.76
C VAL A 119 5.22 27.68 -4.02
N VAL A 120 5.46 27.04 -5.18
CA VAL A 120 5.59 27.74 -6.47
C VAL A 120 4.30 28.49 -6.83
N ASP A 121 3.14 27.87 -6.65
CA ASP A 121 1.84 28.49 -6.94
C ASP A 121 1.59 29.73 -6.06
N MET A 122 1.91 29.66 -4.77
CA MET A 122 1.81 30.81 -3.86
C MET A 122 2.82 31.92 -4.19
N LEU A 123 4.04 31.55 -4.55
CA LEU A 123 5.09 32.52 -4.94
C LEU A 123 4.67 33.31 -6.18
N ILE A 124 4.22 32.62 -7.23
CA ILE A 124 3.82 33.24 -8.50
C ILE A 124 2.59 34.14 -8.29
N SER A 125 1.62 33.69 -7.50
CA SER A 125 0.46 34.51 -7.16
C SER A 125 0.86 35.81 -6.47
N ASN A 126 1.78 35.75 -5.49
CA ASN A 126 2.27 36.95 -4.80
C ASN A 126 3.04 37.90 -5.73
N ILE A 127 3.84 37.36 -6.65
CA ILE A 127 4.57 38.17 -7.64
C ILE A 127 3.59 38.89 -8.59
N LEU A 128 2.57 38.19 -9.09
CA LEU A 128 1.57 38.81 -9.97
C LEU A 128 0.76 39.89 -9.26
N LEU A 129 0.39 39.67 -8.00
CA LEU A 129 -0.27 40.67 -7.16
C LEU A 129 0.62 41.90 -6.96
N ALA A 130 1.91 41.71 -6.67
CA ALA A 130 2.87 42.81 -6.52
C ALA A 130 3.07 43.62 -7.81
N LEU A 131 2.99 42.97 -8.97
CA LEU A 131 3.08 43.60 -10.29
C LEU A 131 1.76 44.25 -10.74
N GLY A 132 0.68 44.13 -9.97
CA GLY A 132 -0.65 44.65 -10.33
C GLY A 132 -1.35 43.87 -11.44
N MET A 133 -0.85 42.68 -11.80
CA MET A 133 -1.40 41.84 -12.87
C MET A 133 -2.53 40.93 -12.35
N MET A 134 -3.64 41.54 -11.94
CA MET A 134 -4.80 40.80 -11.40
C MET A 134 -5.63 40.06 -12.46
N MET A 135 -5.49 40.43 -13.74
CA MET A 135 -6.27 39.87 -14.85
C MET A 135 -5.66 38.58 -15.43
N MET A 136 -4.38 38.31 -15.14
CA MET A 136 -3.74 37.06 -15.53
C MET A 136 -3.93 36.00 -14.46
N SER A 137 -4.37 34.81 -14.87
CA SER A 137 -4.44 33.65 -13.98
C SER A 137 -3.02 33.22 -13.57
N PRO A 138 -2.70 33.18 -12.27
CA PRO A 138 -1.42 32.68 -11.78
C PRO A 138 -1.11 31.25 -12.23
N VAL A 139 -2.15 30.43 -12.39
CA VAL A 139 -2.03 29.02 -12.78
C VAL A 139 -1.40 28.86 -14.17
N THR A 140 -1.74 29.74 -15.11
CA THR A 140 -1.22 29.68 -16.50
C THR A 140 0.29 29.91 -16.55
N ILE A 141 0.82 30.73 -15.64
CA ILE A 141 2.26 31.00 -15.54
C ILE A 141 2.94 29.92 -14.70
N ALA A 142 2.28 29.44 -13.64
CA ALA A 142 2.85 28.44 -12.75
C ALA A 142 3.02 27.07 -13.40
N LEU A 143 2.09 26.65 -14.27
CA LEU A 143 2.14 25.33 -14.90
C LEU A 143 3.46 25.04 -15.64
N PRO A 144 3.92 25.87 -16.61
CA PRO A 144 5.19 25.59 -17.31
C PRO A 144 6.40 25.63 -16.37
N ILE A 145 6.41 26.53 -15.37
CA ILE A 145 7.49 26.63 -14.39
C ILE A 145 7.56 25.37 -13.53
N LYS A 146 6.41 24.85 -13.07
CA LYS A 146 6.33 23.60 -12.30
C LYS A 146 6.84 22.41 -13.09
N LEU A 147 6.48 22.31 -14.38
CA LEU A 147 6.97 21.24 -15.25
C LEU A 147 8.48 21.30 -15.43
N ILE A 148 9.04 22.50 -15.67
CA ILE A 148 10.48 22.71 -15.76
C ILE A 148 11.17 22.32 -14.44
N LEU A 149 10.67 22.79 -13.29
CA LEU A 149 11.21 22.44 -11.98
C LEU A 149 11.24 20.92 -11.77
N PHE A 150 10.16 20.23 -12.10
CA PHE A 150 10.07 18.78 -11.93
C PHE A 150 11.07 18.02 -12.82
N VAL A 151 11.23 18.45 -14.08
CA VAL A 151 12.20 17.85 -15.00
C VAL A 151 13.63 18.17 -14.59
N LEU A 152 13.92 19.40 -14.16
CA LEU A 152 15.26 19.82 -13.70
C LEU A 152 15.73 19.08 -12.45
N LEU A 153 14.81 18.60 -11.62
CA LEU A 153 15.11 17.83 -10.42
C LEU A 153 15.18 16.31 -10.69
N ASP A 154 15.10 15.88 -11.94
CA ASP A 154 14.98 14.47 -12.34
C ASP A 154 13.84 13.76 -11.58
N GLY A 155 12.70 14.44 -11.46
CA GLY A 155 11.60 14.03 -10.58
C GLY A 155 11.10 12.62 -10.86
N TRP A 156 10.98 12.23 -12.14
CA TRP A 156 10.59 10.88 -12.53
C TRP A 156 11.53 9.79 -11.99
N GLU A 157 12.84 10.00 -12.12
CA GLU A 157 13.84 9.04 -11.68
C GLU A 157 13.81 8.88 -10.16
N LYS A 158 13.77 9.99 -9.42
CA LYS A 158 13.71 9.99 -7.96
C LYS A 158 12.46 9.29 -7.43
N LEU A 159 11.30 9.54 -8.03
CA LEU A 159 10.05 8.90 -7.65
C LEU A 159 10.08 7.40 -7.90
N VAL A 160 10.50 6.99 -9.09
CA VAL A 160 10.57 5.56 -9.47
C VAL A 160 11.56 4.82 -8.56
N LYS A 161 12.76 5.36 -8.36
CA LYS A 161 13.78 4.75 -7.49
C LYS A 161 13.29 4.67 -6.04
N GLY A 162 12.70 5.75 -5.52
CA GLY A 162 12.18 5.78 -4.16
C GLY A 162 11.10 4.74 -3.92
N LEU A 163 10.12 4.65 -4.84
CA LEU A 163 9.04 3.65 -4.75
C LEU A 163 9.61 2.23 -4.83
N VAL A 164 10.47 1.92 -5.80
CA VAL A 164 11.01 0.57 -5.97
C VAL A 164 11.86 0.14 -4.77
N LEU A 165 12.70 1.04 -4.23
CA LEU A 165 13.54 0.76 -3.06
C LEU A 165 12.71 0.45 -1.81
N GLN A 166 11.54 1.08 -1.65
CA GLN A 166 10.65 0.82 -0.51
C GLN A 166 10.17 -0.64 -0.43
N TYR A 167 10.00 -1.32 -1.58
CA TYR A 167 9.47 -2.69 -1.60
C TYR A 167 10.53 -3.79 -1.77
N ILE A 168 11.70 -3.47 -2.34
CA ILE A 168 12.73 -4.47 -2.68
C ILE A 168 13.55 -4.95 -1.47
N ASP A 169 13.49 -4.27 -0.33
CA ASP A 169 14.18 -4.70 0.91
C ASP A 169 13.64 -6.02 1.51
N LEU A 170 12.74 -6.71 0.80
CA LEU A 170 12.30 -8.09 1.02
C LEU A 170 13.17 -9.16 0.32
N ALA A 171 14.07 -8.76 -0.58
CA ALA A 171 14.87 -9.70 -1.38
C ALA A 171 16.24 -10.08 -0.75
N LYS A 172 16.46 -9.71 0.52
CA LYS A 172 17.63 -10.11 1.32
C LYS A 172 17.15 -10.81 2.58
#